data_AF-A0A174HRJ5-F1
#
_entry.id   AF-A0A174HRJ5-F1
#
_cell.length_a   1.000
_cell.length_b   1.000
_cell.length_c   1.000
_cell.angle_alpha   90.00
_cell.angle_beta   90.00
_cell.angle_gamma   90.00
#
_symmetry.space_group_name_H-M   'P 1'
#
loop_
_entity.id
_entity.type
_entity.pdbx_description
1 polymer ?
#
loop_
_entity_poly.entity_id
_entity_poly.type
_entity_poly.pdbx_seq_one_letter_code
_entity_poly.pdbx_strand_id
1 'polypeptide(L)'
;MSNEELVQLYQNGDKKALEKLIQSNTGIINKIANKYNGINRELEFDDLFQSGVLGLINAVEKYNCNHEKKAKFITYAVFLIDRYIYFCVNGRGSKEIENNKFYNSCTSLNAPRGEDETGEVIGFIEGVDYGFENIEEKIFLQNLRKDLEEVMQSYNTLEQREILKSKYGWNAKPMMLNDIAELFNSTVSKVRNTEILALRKLRNSSWAMQNVKEFAELGYIDKFYLELMRERGDI
;
A
#
# COMPACT_ATOMS: atom_id res chain seq x y z
N MET A 1 -44.24 -29.18 10.73
CA MET A 1 -43.38 -28.81 11.87
C MET A 1 -43.07 -27.34 11.76
N SER A 2 -43.24 -26.58 12.84
CA SER A 2 -42.84 -25.17 12.87
C SER A 2 -41.32 -25.07 12.95
N ASN A 3 -40.77 -23.91 12.55
CA ASN A 3 -39.34 -23.66 12.67
C ASN A 3 -38.87 -23.73 14.14
N GLU A 4 -39.68 -23.26 15.08
CA GLU A 4 -39.39 -23.28 16.51
C GLU A 4 -39.30 -24.72 17.06
N GLU A 5 -40.12 -25.64 16.54
CA GLU A 5 -40.08 -27.06 16.91
C GLU A 5 -38.79 -27.72 16.40
N LEU A 6 -38.40 -27.41 15.15
CA LEU A 6 -37.16 -27.91 14.56
C LEU A 6 -35.92 -27.39 15.31
N VAL A 7 -35.96 -26.13 15.78
CA VAL A 7 -34.89 -25.56 16.61
C VAL A 7 -34.76 -26.30 17.94
N GLN A 8 -35.88 -26.58 18.62
CA GLN A 8 -35.85 -27.36 19.88
C GLN A 8 -35.32 -28.78 19.67
N LEU A 9 -35.76 -29.46 18.61
CA LEU A 9 -35.27 -30.79 18.26
C LEU A 9 -33.75 -30.80 18.01
N TYR A 10 -33.24 -29.80 17.30
CA TYR A 10 -31.80 -29.66 17.07
C TYR A 10 -31.03 -29.40 18.37
N GLN A 11 -31.53 -28.50 19.23
CA GLN A 11 -30.91 -28.20 20.53
C GLN A 11 -30.89 -29.42 21.46
N ASN A 12 -31.84 -30.34 21.30
CA ASN A 12 -31.88 -31.62 22.01
C ASN A 12 -30.98 -32.71 21.39
N GLY A 13 -30.24 -32.39 20.32
CA GLY A 13 -29.24 -33.26 19.69
C GLY A 13 -29.65 -33.92 18.38
N ASP A 14 -30.86 -33.67 17.84
CA ASP A 14 -31.27 -34.23 16.56
C ASP A 14 -30.71 -33.42 15.37
N LYS A 15 -29.64 -33.92 14.75
CA LYS A 15 -29.01 -33.29 13.59
C LYS A 15 -29.90 -33.26 12.35
N LYS A 16 -30.85 -34.20 12.20
CA LYS A 16 -31.77 -34.22 11.03
C LYS A 16 -32.76 -33.06 11.05
N ALA A 17 -33.02 -32.49 12.22
CA ALA A 17 -33.87 -31.32 12.36
C ALA A 17 -33.26 -30.08 11.68
N LEU A 18 -31.92 -29.95 11.70
CA LEU A 18 -31.21 -28.83 11.07
C LEU A 18 -31.35 -28.86 9.55
N GLU A 19 -31.17 -30.02 8.92
CA GLU A 19 -31.31 -30.18 7.46
C GLU A 19 -32.72 -29.79 7.00
N LYS A 20 -33.75 -30.26 7.72
CA LYS A 20 -35.15 -29.89 7.45
C LYS A 20 -35.40 -28.39 7.66
N LEU A 21 -34.77 -27.78 8.65
CA LEU A 21 -34.89 -26.35 8.90
C LEU A 21 -34.24 -25.54 7.79
N ILE A 22 -33.04 -25.92 7.34
CA ILE A 22 -32.36 -25.27 6.21
C ILE A 22 -33.22 -25.37 4.96
N GLN A 23 -33.67 -26.58 4.59
CA GLN A 23 -34.52 -26.80 3.41
C GLN A 23 -35.78 -25.94 3.44
N SER A 24 -36.45 -25.86 4.59
CA SER A 24 -37.69 -25.08 4.76
C SER A 24 -37.47 -23.57 4.65
N ASN A 25 -36.25 -23.08 4.88
CA ASN A 25 -35.93 -21.64 4.93
C ASN A 25 -34.98 -21.18 3.80
N THR A 26 -34.64 -22.07 2.86
CA THR A 26 -33.82 -21.79 1.66
C THR A 26 -34.25 -20.52 0.93
N GLY A 27 -35.55 -20.32 0.69
CA GLY A 27 -36.06 -19.15 -0.03
C GLY A 27 -35.73 -17.80 0.65
N ILE A 28 -35.70 -17.76 1.98
CA ILE A 28 -35.33 -16.55 2.74
C ILE A 28 -33.83 -16.30 2.64
N ILE A 29 -33.02 -17.36 2.78
CA ILE A 29 -31.55 -17.26 2.65
C ILE A 29 -31.20 -16.76 1.24
N ASN A 30 -31.81 -17.35 0.20
CA ASN A 30 -31.64 -16.92 -1.19
C ASN A 30 -32.03 -15.45 -1.39
N LYS A 31 -33.13 -15.00 -0.78
CA LYS A 31 -33.57 -13.60 -0.89
C LYS A 31 -32.60 -12.63 -0.22
N ILE A 32 -31.96 -13.03 0.88
CA ILE A 32 -30.94 -12.20 1.55
C ILE A 32 -29.64 -12.23 0.75
N ALA A 33 -29.15 -13.41 0.36
CA ALA A 33 -27.94 -13.59 -0.43
C ALA A 33 -27.98 -12.83 -1.76
N ASN A 34 -29.13 -12.80 -2.43
CA ASN A 34 -29.32 -12.04 -3.68
C ASN A 34 -29.08 -10.53 -3.53
N LYS A 35 -29.21 -9.95 -2.33
CA LYS A 35 -28.88 -8.53 -2.10
C LYS A 35 -27.39 -8.25 -2.24
N TYR A 36 -26.57 -9.27 -2.05
CA TYR A 36 -25.11 -9.19 -2.05
C TYR A 36 -24.48 -9.77 -3.32
N ASN A 37 -25.28 -10.38 -4.19
CA ASN A 37 -24.81 -10.98 -5.42
C ASN A 37 -24.23 -9.93 -6.36
N GLY A 38 -23.01 -10.15 -6.86
CA GLY A 38 -22.30 -9.24 -7.76
C GLY A 38 -21.64 -8.02 -7.09
N ILE A 39 -21.71 -7.87 -5.76
CA ILE A 39 -20.96 -6.81 -5.04
C ILE A 39 -19.46 -7.10 -5.06
N ASN A 40 -19.09 -8.34 -4.77
CA ASN A 40 -17.74 -8.84 -4.88
C ASN A 40 -17.71 -9.83 -6.06
N ARG A 41 -16.89 -9.53 -7.07
CA ARG A 41 -16.82 -10.32 -8.31
C ARG A 41 -16.19 -11.70 -8.11
N GLU A 42 -15.47 -11.89 -7.00
CA GLU A 42 -14.81 -13.16 -6.66
C GLU A 42 -15.73 -14.12 -5.92
N LEU A 43 -16.86 -13.64 -5.38
CA LEU A 43 -17.79 -14.48 -4.62
C LEU A 43 -18.92 -14.95 -5.51
N GLU A 44 -19.09 -16.27 -5.57
CA GLU A 44 -20.21 -16.88 -6.25
C GLU A 44 -21.47 -16.81 -5.37
N PHE A 45 -22.64 -16.96 -6.01
CA PHE A 45 -23.90 -16.99 -5.26
C PHE A 45 -23.93 -18.12 -4.22
N ASP A 46 -23.31 -19.26 -4.53
CA ASP A 46 -23.24 -20.40 -3.63
C ASP A 46 -22.42 -20.07 -2.37
N ASP A 47 -21.36 -19.27 -2.47
CA ASP A 47 -20.58 -18.83 -1.29
C ASP A 47 -21.42 -17.95 -0.35
N LEU A 48 -22.21 -17.05 -0.93
CA LEU A 48 -23.14 -16.20 -0.19
C LEU A 48 -24.24 -17.03 0.47
N PHE A 49 -24.79 -18.01 -0.26
CA PHE A 49 -25.80 -18.91 0.28
C PHE A 49 -25.26 -19.73 1.45
N GLN A 50 -24.08 -20.35 1.30
CA GLN A 50 -23.45 -21.14 2.36
C GLN A 50 -23.11 -20.29 3.58
N SER A 51 -22.62 -19.06 3.39
CA SER A 51 -22.40 -18.11 4.49
C SER A 51 -23.70 -17.76 5.21
N GLY A 52 -24.79 -17.61 4.48
CA GLY A 52 -26.12 -17.44 5.05
C GLY A 52 -26.60 -18.65 5.85
N VAL A 53 -26.32 -19.87 5.38
CA VAL A 53 -26.59 -21.12 6.12
C VAL A 53 -25.80 -21.15 7.44
N LEU A 54 -24.53 -20.74 7.44
CA LEU A 54 -23.74 -20.62 8.67
C LEU A 54 -24.35 -19.62 9.65
N GLY A 55 -24.84 -18.48 9.16
CA GLY A 55 -25.57 -17.49 9.97
C GLY A 55 -26.86 -18.06 10.57
N LEU A 56 -27.61 -18.85 9.81
CA LEU A 56 -28.79 -19.57 10.30
C LEU A 56 -28.42 -20.58 11.38
N ILE A 57 -27.38 -21.40 11.18
CA ILE A 57 -26.89 -22.37 12.17
C ILE A 57 -26.55 -21.64 13.49
N ASN A 58 -25.84 -20.52 13.40
CA ASN A 58 -25.52 -19.73 14.58
C ASN A 58 -26.76 -19.14 15.27
N ALA A 59 -27.81 -18.84 14.50
CA ALA A 59 -29.09 -18.42 15.05
C ALA A 59 -29.78 -19.55 15.81
N VAL A 60 -29.78 -20.78 15.27
CA VAL A 60 -30.36 -21.96 15.93
C VAL A 60 -29.69 -22.23 17.28
N GLU A 61 -28.36 -22.13 17.34
CA GLU A 61 -27.59 -22.38 18.57
C GLU A 61 -27.91 -21.37 19.69
N LYS A 62 -28.21 -20.11 19.32
CA LYS A 62 -28.39 -19.01 20.28
C LYS A 62 -29.84 -18.67 20.58
N TYR A 63 -30.79 -19.15 19.77
CA TYR A 63 -32.20 -18.80 19.93
C TYR A 63 -32.80 -19.47 21.16
N ASN A 64 -33.43 -18.68 22.03
CA ASN A 64 -34.10 -19.18 23.23
C ASN A 64 -35.62 -19.23 23.04
N CYS A 65 -36.17 -20.44 22.91
CA CYS A 65 -37.60 -20.69 22.72
C CYS A 65 -38.46 -20.40 23.96
N ASN A 66 -37.86 -20.29 25.15
CA ASN A 66 -38.55 -20.17 26.44
C ASN A 66 -38.58 -18.73 26.98
N HIS A 67 -38.19 -17.75 26.17
CA HIS A 67 -38.20 -16.35 26.55
C HIS A 67 -39.63 -15.77 26.53
N GLU A 68 -40.01 -14.99 27.54
CA GLU A 68 -41.38 -14.43 27.69
C GLU A 68 -41.81 -13.54 26.52
N LYS A 69 -40.87 -12.81 25.90
CA LYS A 69 -41.11 -11.96 24.71
C LYS A 69 -40.37 -12.48 23.48
N LYS A 70 -40.59 -13.73 23.09
CA LYS A 70 -39.93 -14.30 21.91
C LYS A 70 -40.52 -13.77 20.60
N ALA A 71 -39.65 -13.32 19.71
CA ALA A 71 -39.99 -13.14 18.29
C ALA A 71 -40.01 -14.50 17.58
N LYS A 72 -40.68 -14.59 16.42
CA LYS A 72 -40.58 -15.78 15.55
C LYS A 72 -39.12 -16.06 15.21
N PHE A 73 -38.74 -17.33 15.11
CA PHE A 73 -37.34 -17.71 14.89
C PHE A 73 -36.75 -17.04 13.64
N ILE A 74 -37.49 -17.03 12.52
CA ILE A 74 -37.05 -16.39 11.28
C ILE A 74 -36.71 -14.91 11.51
N THR A 75 -37.54 -14.18 12.26
CA THR A 75 -37.31 -12.75 12.52
C THR A 75 -35.98 -12.53 13.22
N TYR A 76 -35.59 -13.42 14.12
CA TYR A 76 -34.28 -13.41 14.77
C TYR A 76 -33.15 -13.85 13.81
N ALA A 77 -33.36 -14.94 13.08
CA ALA A 77 -32.35 -15.53 12.19
C ALA A 77 -31.97 -14.60 11.02
N VAL A 78 -32.91 -13.83 10.48
CA VAL A 78 -32.67 -12.90 9.36
C VAL A 78 -31.51 -11.96 9.64
N PHE A 79 -31.38 -11.43 10.87
CA PHE A 79 -30.28 -10.56 11.24
C PHE A 79 -28.92 -11.28 11.21
N LEU A 80 -28.87 -12.54 11.67
CA LEU A 80 -27.63 -13.32 11.69
C LEU A 80 -27.24 -13.82 10.30
N ILE A 81 -28.22 -14.21 9.47
CA ILE A 81 -28.00 -14.57 8.07
C ILE A 81 -27.39 -13.38 7.32
N ASP A 82 -28.03 -12.20 7.40
CA ASP A 82 -27.58 -10.98 6.74
C ASP A 82 -26.17 -10.58 7.20
N ARG A 83 -25.91 -10.64 8.51
CA ARG A 83 -24.58 -10.33 9.09
C ARG A 83 -23.48 -11.27 8.60
N TYR A 84 -23.74 -12.58 8.50
CA TYR A 84 -22.73 -13.53 8.05
C TYR A 84 -22.42 -13.36 6.56
N ILE A 85 -23.44 -13.10 5.75
CA ILE A 85 -23.25 -12.79 4.33
C ILE A 85 -22.47 -11.48 4.17
N TYR A 86 -22.82 -10.44 4.94
CA TYR A 86 -22.08 -9.18 4.96
C TYR A 86 -20.59 -9.37 5.29
N PHE A 87 -20.27 -10.22 6.27
CA PHE A 87 -18.89 -10.54 6.63
C PHE A 87 -18.17 -11.36 5.57
N CYS A 88 -18.86 -12.23 4.84
CA CYS A 88 -18.28 -12.93 3.70
C CYS A 88 -17.82 -11.94 2.62
N VAL A 89 -18.64 -10.92 2.35
CA VAL A 89 -18.35 -9.92 1.31
C VAL A 89 -17.29 -8.91 1.74
N ASN A 90 -17.40 -8.39 2.96
CA ASN A 90 -16.59 -7.23 3.40
C ASN A 90 -15.47 -7.60 4.38
N GLY A 91 -15.45 -8.79 4.96
CA GLY A 91 -14.56 -9.11 6.06
C GLY A 91 -15.15 -8.72 7.42
N ARG A 92 -14.46 -9.11 8.51
CA ARG A 92 -14.93 -8.96 9.89
C ARG A 92 -14.31 -7.75 10.61
N GLY A 93 -13.09 -7.38 10.24
CA GLY A 93 -12.35 -6.27 10.85
C GLY A 93 -12.28 -5.03 9.97
N SER A 94 -12.07 -3.85 10.56
CA SER A 94 -11.94 -2.58 9.82
C SER A 94 -10.87 -2.64 8.72
N LYS A 95 -9.72 -3.27 9.01
CA LYS A 95 -8.64 -3.46 8.04
C LYS A 95 -9.05 -4.36 6.87
N GLU A 96 -9.77 -5.44 7.15
CA GLU A 96 -10.26 -6.34 6.10
C GLU A 96 -11.29 -5.65 5.21
N ILE A 97 -12.16 -4.82 5.81
CA ILE A 97 -13.16 -4.02 5.07
C ILE A 97 -12.48 -3.04 4.12
N GLU A 98 -11.45 -2.32 4.57
CA GLU A 98 -10.69 -1.41 3.70
C GLU A 98 -9.97 -2.16 2.58
N ASN A 99 -9.32 -3.28 2.90
CA ASN A 99 -8.62 -4.11 1.92
C ASN A 99 -9.58 -4.67 0.87
N ASN A 100 -10.71 -5.24 1.28
CA ASN A 100 -11.70 -5.81 0.35
C ASN A 100 -12.35 -4.72 -0.50
N LYS A 101 -12.56 -3.52 0.05
CA LYS A 101 -13.00 -2.36 -0.73
C LYS A 101 -11.96 -1.98 -1.80
N PHE A 102 -10.68 -2.01 -1.47
CA PHE A 102 -9.59 -1.77 -2.42
C PHE A 102 -9.55 -2.85 -3.50
N TYR A 103 -9.56 -4.13 -3.13
CA TYR A 103 -9.53 -5.25 -4.09
C TYR A 103 -10.73 -5.23 -5.04
N ASN A 104 -11.94 -4.98 -4.52
CA ASN A 104 -13.14 -4.84 -5.34
C ASN A 104 -13.11 -3.64 -6.31
N SER A 105 -12.25 -2.65 -6.06
CA SER A 105 -12.05 -1.51 -6.96
C SER A 105 -11.03 -1.76 -8.08
N CYS A 106 -10.21 -2.81 -7.93
CA CYS A 106 -9.20 -3.16 -8.93
C CYS A 106 -9.86 -3.74 -10.19
N THR A 107 -9.35 -3.33 -11.36
CA THR A 107 -9.74 -3.90 -12.66
C THR A 107 -8.72 -4.93 -13.09
N SER A 108 -9.17 -6.00 -13.75
CA SER A 108 -8.28 -7.00 -14.35
C SER A 108 -7.40 -6.36 -15.43
N LEU A 109 -6.12 -6.74 -15.46
CA LEU A 109 -5.18 -6.32 -16.50
C LEU A 109 -5.55 -6.87 -17.88
N ASN A 110 -6.26 -8.00 -17.92
CA ASN A 110 -6.73 -8.61 -19.17
C ASN A 110 -8.14 -8.13 -19.54
N ALA A 111 -8.67 -7.11 -18.84
CA ALA A 111 -9.94 -6.53 -19.23
C ALA A 111 -9.78 -5.88 -20.62
N PRO A 112 -10.68 -6.18 -21.58
CA PRO A 112 -10.62 -5.54 -22.88
C PRO A 112 -10.89 -4.04 -22.74
N ARG A 113 -10.07 -3.23 -23.42
CA ARG A 113 -10.15 -1.77 -23.44
C ARG A 113 -9.67 -1.26 -24.79
N GLY A 114 -10.47 -0.42 -25.45
CA GLY A 114 -10.17 0.13 -26.78
C GLY A 114 -11.32 -0.07 -27.76
N GLU A 115 -11.26 0.58 -28.92
CA GLU A 115 -12.31 0.53 -29.95
C GLU A 115 -12.34 -0.82 -30.70
N ASP A 116 -11.20 -1.50 -30.81
CA ASP A 116 -11.05 -2.70 -31.63
C ASP A 116 -11.31 -4.02 -30.88
N GLU A 117 -11.75 -4.00 -29.62
CA GLU A 117 -11.93 -5.17 -28.72
C GLU A 117 -10.70 -6.08 -28.52
N THR A 118 -9.59 -5.85 -29.24
CA THR A 118 -8.31 -6.58 -29.13
C THR A 118 -7.35 -5.95 -28.14
N GLY A 119 -7.58 -4.71 -27.73
CA GLY A 119 -6.74 -4.03 -26.74
C GLY A 119 -7.07 -4.54 -25.35
N GLU A 120 -6.06 -4.95 -24.58
CA GLU A 120 -6.19 -5.29 -23.16
C GLU A 120 -5.62 -4.15 -22.31
N VAL A 121 -6.14 -3.96 -21.08
CA VAL A 121 -5.64 -2.93 -20.14
C VAL A 121 -4.11 -3.01 -19.97
N ILE A 122 -3.54 -4.21 -19.93
CA ILE A 122 -2.09 -4.43 -19.79
C ILE A 122 -1.29 -3.76 -20.91
N GLY A 123 -1.83 -3.68 -22.13
CA GLY A 123 -1.16 -3.06 -23.27
C GLY A 123 -1.08 -1.53 -23.18
N PHE A 124 -1.91 -0.90 -22.33
CA PHE A 124 -1.89 0.55 -22.09
C PHE A 124 -1.05 0.94 -20.87
N ILE A 125 -0.63 -0.03 -20.06
CA ILE A 125 0.24 0.26 -18.92
C ILE A 125 1.66 0.35 -19.46
N GLU A 126 2.18 1.57 -19.52
CA GLU A 126 3.59 1.81 -19.77
C GLU A 126 4.40 1.07 -18.71
N GLY A 127 5.29 0.18 -19.15
CA GLY A 127 6.22 -0.47 -18.25
C GLY A 127 7.07 0.61 -17.59
N VAL A 128 7.13 0.61 -16.26
CA VAL A 128 8.01 1.48 -15.45
C VAL A 128 9.49 1.10 -15.63
N ASP A 129 9.84 0.36 -16.68
CA ASP A 129 11.20 0.02 -17.01
C ASP A 129 11.82 1.22 -17.73
N TYR A 130 12.26 2.19 -16.93
CA TYR A 130 13.00 3.39 -17.31
C TYR A 130 14.29 3.12 -18.14
N GLY A 131 14.54 1.89 -18.61
CA GLY A 131 15.79 1.50 -19.24
C GLY A 131 16.12 2.25 -20.55
N PHE A 132 15.11 2.66 -21.32
CA PHE A 132 15.31 3.30 -22.63
C PHE A 132 15.06 4.81 -22.65
N GLU A 133 14.14 5.33 -21.83
CA GLU A 133 13.91 6.80 -21.74
C GLU A 133 14.97 7.53 -20.90
N ASN A 134 15.65 6.84 -19.97
CA ASN A 134 16.69 7.46 -19.15
C ASN A 134 18.11 7.40 -19.72
N ILE A 135 18.28 7.21 -21.03
CA ILE A 135 19.62 7.40 -21.62
C ILE A 135 20.09 8.83 -21.35
N GLU A 136 19.20 9.81 -21.47
CA GLU A 136 19.49 11.21 -21.17
C GLU A 136 19.79 11.43 -19.69
N GLU A 137 18.95 10.93 -18.78
CA GLU A 137 19.21 11.06 -17.33
C GLU A 137 20.51 10.34 -16.92
N LYS A 138 20.80 9.17 -17.51
CA LYS A 138 22.02 8.42 -17.24
C LYS A 138 23.26 9.16 -17.76
N ILE A 139 23.20 9.75 -18.96
CA ILE A 139 24.26 10.59 -19.51
C ILE A 139 24.44 11.84 -18.63
N PHE A 140 23.33 12.46 -18.22
CA PHE A 140 23.33 13.61 -17.33
C PHE A 140 24.00 13.29 -15.99
N LEU A 141 23.61 12.20 -15.32
CA LEU A 141 24.22 11.76 -14.07
C LEU A 141 25.71 11.41 -14.24
N GLN A 142 26.09 10.83 -15.38
CA GLN A 142 27.50 10.57 -15.70
C GLN A 142 28.31 11.86 -15.87
N ASN A 143 27.75 12.86 -16.55
CA ASN A 143 28.38 14.17 -16.73
C ASN A 143 28.45 14.91 -15.40
N LEU A 144 27.35 14.96 -14.64
CA LEU A 144 27.30 15.55 -13.30
C LEU A 144 28.34 14.93 -12.35
N ARG A 145 28.54 13.61 -12.44
CA ARG A 145 29.57 12.92 -11.67
C ARG A 145 30.98 13.42 -12.03
N LYS A 146 31.28 13.59 -13.32
CA LYS A 146 32.58 14.11 -13.77
C LYS A 146 32.79 15.54 -13.30
N ASP A 147 31.79 16.40 -13.49
CA ASP A 147 31.85 17.81 -13.08
C ASP A 147 32.08 17.95 -11.57
N LEU A 148 31.33 17.20 -10.76
CA LEU A 148 31.51 17.20 -9.31
C LEU A 148 32.91 16.71 -8.90
N GLU A 149 33.49 15.75 -9.63
CA GLU A 149 34.85 15.29 -9.37
C GLU A 149 35.89 16.39 -9.68
N GLU A 150 35.72 17.16 -10.75
CA GLU A 150 36.56 18.32 -11.07
C GLU A 150 36.43 19.45 -10.03
N VAL A 151 35.21 19.75 -9.58
CA VAL A 151 34.96 20.75 -8.53
C VAL A 151 35.56 20.31 -7.19
N MET A 152 35.44 19.03 -6.85
CA MET A 152 36.08 18.48 -5.65
C MET A 152 37.61 18.53 -5.74
N GLN A 153 38.20 18.37 -6.93
CA GLN A 153 39.66 18.48 -7.10
C GLN A 153 40.17 19.92 -6.99
N SER A 154 39.39 20.90 -7.47
CA SER A 154 39.80 22.31 -7.48
C SER A 154 39.59 23.03 -6.14
N TYR A 155 38.48 22.78 -5.44
CA TYR A 155 38.13 23.52 -4.22
C TYR A 155 38.43 22.77 -2.91
N ASN A 156 38.42 21.44 -2.91
CA ASN A 156 38.63 20.63 -1.70
C ASN A 156 40.06 20.07 -1.60
N THR A 157 40.52 19.90 -0.37
CA THR A 157 41.77 19.17 -0.10
C THR A 157 41.57 17.66 -0.25
N LEU A 158 42.67 16.91 -0.34
CA LEU A 158 42.64 15.44 -0.39
C LEU A 158 41.86 14.83 0.78
N GLU A 159 42.08 15.29 2.02
CA GLU A 159 41.35 14.81 3.19
C GLU A 159 39.84 15.12 3.10
N GLN A 160 39.50 16.34 2.68
CA GLN A 160 38.12 16.78 2.51
C GLN A 160 37.35 15.95 1.47
N ARG A 161 37.97 15.69 0.30
CA ARG A 161 37.30 14.96 -0.77
C ARG A 161 37.10 13.48 -0.44
N GLU A 162 38.07 12.82 0.22
CA GLU A 162 37.97 11.40 0.55
C GLU A 162 36.92 11.16 1.64
N ILE A 163 36.80 12.07 2.62
CA ILE A 163 35.74 12.02 3.63
C ILE A 163 34.35 12.15 2.98
N LEU A 164 34.17 13.09 2.04
CA LEU A 164 32.91 13.23 1.30
C LEU A 164 32.60 11.98 0.46
N LYS A 165 33.59 11.47 -0.27
CA LYS A 165 33.42 10.26 -1.10
C LYS A 165 33.02 9.04 -0.26
N SER A 166 33.61 8.89 0.93
CA SER A 166 33.31 7.79 1.85
C SER A 166 31.93 7.95 2.51
N LYS A 167 31.55 9.18 2.88
CA LYS A 167 30.27 9.47 3.53
C LYS A 167 29.07 9.23 2.63
N TYR A 168 29.13 9.71 1.40
CA TYR A 168 28.02 9.63 0.43
C TYR A 168 28.12 8.40 -0.49
N GLY A 169 29.16 7.60 -0.37
CA GLY A 169 29.31 6.37 -1.15
C GLY A 169 29.60 6.61 -2.63
N TRP A 170 30.57 7.47 -2.94
CA TRP A 170 30.90 7.85 -4.32
C TRP A 170 31.44 6.68 -5.16
N ASN A 171 32.31 5.87 -4.55
CA ASN A 171 32.94 4.69 -5.15
C ASN A 171 32.59 3.38 -4.41
N ALA A 172 31.98 3.50 -3.23
CA ALA A 172 31.71 2.39 -2.32
C ALA A 172 30.38 2.62 -1.61
N LYS A 173 30.00 1.73 -0.69
CA LYS A 173 28.81 1.91 0.13
C LYS A 173 28.98 3.13 1.06
N PRO A 174 27.94 3.96 1.28
CA PRO A 174 27.96 5.04 2.26
C PRO A 174 28.36 4.52 3.66
N MET A 175 29.32 5.21 4.30
CA MET A 175 29.84 4.86 5.63
C MET A 175 29.33 5.80 6.73
N MET A 176 29.30 5.32 7.98
CA MET A 176 28.97 6.15 9.13
C MET A 176 30.16 7.01 9.55
N LEU A 177 29.90 8.13 10.25
CA LEU A 177 30.97 9.05 10.66
C LEU A 177 31.99 8.40 11.61
N ASN A 178 31.55 7.42 12.41
CA ASN A 178 32.42 6.65 13.30
C ASN A 178 33.40 5.79 12.49
N ASP A 179 32.90 5.02 11.52
CA ASP A 179 33.72 4.16 10.66
C ASP A 179 34.73 5.00 9.85
N ILE A 180 34.31 6.17 9.38
CA ILE A 180 35.20 7.12 8.68
C ILE A 180 36.27 7.64 9.65
N ALA A 181 35.91 7.99 10.87
CA ALA A 181 36.87 8.47 11.87
C ALA A 181 37.93 7.42 12.19
N GLU A 182 37.54 6.15 12.32
CA GLU A 182 38.45 5.02 12.48
C GLU A 182 39.37 4.86 11.26
N LEU A 183 38.82 4.91 10.04
CA LEU A 183 39.58 4.75 8.79
C LEU A 183 40.65 5.85 8.59
N PHE A 184 40.35 7.09 9.01
CA PHE A 184 41.28 8.23 8.89
C PHE A 184 42.11 8.49 10.16
N ASN A 185 42.07 7.62 11.17
CA ASN A 185 42.72 7.83 12.49
C ASN A 185 42.43 9.23 13.07
N SER A 186 41.17 9.64 12.99
CA SER A 186 40.70 10.99 13.33
C SER A 186 39.55 10.92 14.34
N THR A 187 39.10 12.06 14.86
CA THR A 187 37.93 12.11 15.74
C THR A 187 36.66 12.34 14.93
N VAL A 188 35.53 11.80 15.41
CA VAL A 188 34.20 11.97 14.78
C VAL A 188 33.86 13.46 14.60
N SER A 189 34.18 14.28 15.61
CA SER A 189 33.97 15.74 15.56
C SER A 189 34.84 16.39 14.48
N LYS A 190 36.09 15.96 14.31
CA LYS A 190 36.96 16.47 13.25
C LYS A 190 36.44 16.08 11.87
N VAL A 191 36.03 14.82 11.67
CA VAL A 191 35.44 14.35 10.40
C VAL A 191 34.20 15.16 10.03
N ARG A 192 33.28 15.38 10.98
CA ARG A 192 32.08 16.21 10.79
C ARG A 192 32.43 17.65 10.42
N ASN A 193 33.40 18.26 11.10
CA ASN A 193 33.83 19.63 10.80
C ASN A 193 34.45 19.70 9.40
N THR A 194 35.25 18.71 9.02
CA THR A 194 35.85 18.61 7.68
C THR A 194 34.78 18.43 6.60
N GLU A 195 33.74 17.63 6.84
CA GLU A 195 32.57 17.48 5.97
C GLU A 195 31.85 18.83 5.76
N ILE A 196 31.52 19.52 6.85
CA ILE A 196 30.83 20.83 6.78
C ILE A 196 31.67 21.84 5.99
N LEU A 197 32.98 21.90 6.26
CA LEU A 197 33.89 22.79 5.54
C LEU A 197 33.99 22.45 4.06
N ALA A 198 34.08 21.16 3.72
CA ALA A 198 34.15 20.69 2.34
C ALA A 198 32.86 21.02 1.57
N LEU A 199 31.69 20.75 2.15
CA LEU A 199 30.40 21.11 1.55
C LEU A 199 30.24 22.61 1.40
N ARG A 200 30.69 23.41 2.38
CA ARG A 200 30.64 24.88 2.30
C ARG A 200 31.48 25.40 1.13
N LYS A 201 32.67 24.84 0.91
CA LYS A 201 33.53 25.21 -0.21
C LYS A 201 32.90 24.83 -1.57
N LEU A 202 32.31 23.64 -1.66
CA LEU A 202 31.60 23.20 -2.87
C LEU A 202 30.39 24.09 -3.17
N ARG A 203 29.59 24.44 -2.16
CA ARG A 203 28.43 25.33 -2.31
C ARG A 203 28.82 26.72 -2.80
N ASN A 204 29.96 27.24 -2.36
CA ASN A 204 30.45 28.56 -2.76
C ASN A 204 31.36 28.51 -4.01
N SER A 205 31.42 27.38 -4.70
CA SER A 205 32.21 27.24 -5.93
C SER A 205 31.55 27.99 -7.09
N SER A 206 32.36 28.44 -8.06
CA SER A 206 31.84 29.09 -9.26
C SER A 206 30.90 28.17 -10.04
N TRP A 207 31.20 26.86 -10.06
CA TRP A 207 30.37 25.84 -10.69
C TRP A 207 28.99 25.73 -10.03
N ALA A 208 28.94 25.69 -8.69
CA ALA A 208 27.68 25.60 -7.97
C ALA A 208 26.82 26.82 -8.25
N MET A 209 27.38 28.02 -8.18
CA MET A 209 26.67 29.30 -8.42
C MET A 209 26.09 29.40 -9.85
N GLN A 210 26.80 28.90 -10.86
CA GLN A 210 26.33 28.90 -12.25
C GLN A 210 25.16 27.93 -12.46
N ASN A 211 25.21 26.75 -11.83
CA ASN A 211 24.25 25.67 -12.07
C ASN A 211 23.07 25.66 -11.07
N VAL A 212 23.00 26.60 -10.11
CA VAL A 212 21.89 26.62 -9.13
C VAL A 212 20.53 26.69 -9.81
N LYS A 213 20.39 27.52 -10.85
CA LYS A 213 19.11 27.70 -11.56
C LYS A 213 18.68 26.41 -12.26
N GLU A 214 19.61 25.75 -12.93
CA GLU A 214 19.36 24.48 -13.63
C GLU A 214 18.96 23.38 -12.63
N PHE A 215 19.69 23.22 -11.53
CA PHE A 215 19.36 22.22 -10.50
C PHE A 215 18.06 22.54 -9.75
N ALA A 216 17.65 23.81 -9.68
CA ALA A 216 16.35 24.22 -9.15
C ALA A 216 15.21 23.78 -10.05
N GLU A 217 15.35 23.99 -11.37
CA GLU A 217 14.36 23.60 -12.37
C GLU A 217 14.20 22.08 -12.47
N LEU A 218 15.31 21.35 -12.34
CA LEU A 218 15.33 19.89 -12.25
C LEU A 218 14.82 19.34 -10.92
N GLY A 219 14.49 20.20 -9.94
CA GLY A 219 13.92 19.81 -8.65
C GLY A 219 14.91 19.22 -7.64
N TYR A 220 16.22 19.30 -7.89
CA TYR A 220 17.25 18.83 -6.96
C TYR A 220 17.51 19.79 -5.79
N ILE A 221 17.03 21.04 -5.89
CA ILE A 221 17.12 22.03 -4.83
C ILE A 221 15.72 22.31 -4.28
N ASP A 222 15.54 22.07 -2.98
CA ASP A 222 14.30 22.39 -2.29
C ASP A 222 14.03 23.91 -2.36
N LYS A 223 12.76 24.24 -2.58
CA LYS A 223 12.23 25.61 -2.68
C LYS A 223 12.67 26.51 -1.52
N PHE A 224 12.79 25.94 -0.32
CA PHE A 224 13.31 26.64 0.86
C PHE A 224 14.73 27.20 0.67
N TYR A 225 15.64 26.43 0.06
CA TYR A 225 17.02 26.87 -0.16
C TYR A 225 17.13 27.90 -1.29
N LEU A 226 16.21 27.87 -2.26
CA LEU A 226 16.14 28.86 -3.33
C LEU A 226 15.73 30.24 -2.82
N GLU A 227 14.77 30.28 -1.89
CA GLU A 227 14.35 31.52 -1.24
C GLU A 227 15.50 32.13 -0.42
N LEU A 228 16.22 31.30 0.34
CA LEU A 228 17.36 31.74 1.16
C LEU A 228 18.55 32.26 0.32
N MET A 229 18.78 31.71 -0.88
CA MET A 229 19.81 32.23 -1.79
C MET A 229 19.40 33.55 -2.46
N ARG A 230 18.12 33.71 -2.82
CA ARG A 230 17.58 35.00 -3.32
C ARG A 230 17.68 36.11 -2.29
N GLU A 231 17.39 35.81 -1.02
CA GLU A 231 17.51 36.79 0.08
C GLU A 231 18.95 37.26 0.32
N ARG A 232 19.95 36.42 0.00
CA ARG A 232 21.38 36.74 0.12
C ARG A 232 21.95 37.49 -1.09
N GLY A 233 21.21 37.58 -2.19
CA GLY A 233 21.67 38.18 -3.44
C GLY A 233 22.67 37.33 -4.22
N ASP A 234 22.74 36.02 -3.92
CA ASP A 234 23.63 35.07 -4.60
C ASP A 234 23.08 34.64 -5.99
N ILE A 235 21.81 34.96 -6.29
CA ILE A 235 21.08 34.61 -7.53
C ILE A 235 20.17 35.77 -7.96
#